data_AF-A0A258ETX3-F1
#
_entry.id   AF-A0A258ETX3-F1
#
_cell.length_a   1.000
_cell.length_b   1.000
_cell.length_c   1.000
_cell.angle_alpha   90.00
_cell.angle_beta   90.00
_cell.angle_gamma   90.00
#
_symmetry.space_group_name_H-M   'P 1'
#
loop_
_entity.id
_entity.type
_entity.pdbx_description
1 polymer ?
#
loop_
_entity_poly.entity_id
_entity_poly.type
_entity_poly.pdbx_seq_one_letter_code
_entity_poly.pdbx_strand_id
1 'polypeptide(L)'
;MPLWNWAPWQLYVPLVAMLPVCLILALAIARPNPFSFGGALNAKFDPARPGIVRLHCHPLLLALALWATAHAVPNGDLAHLILFCTFAIFAILGTRLVDRRRQREMGDTWQMLRSEVARTPLWPPSLTGDDALRLVAGLLLYATLIWLHPALIGVSPLP
;
A
#
# COMPACT_ATOMS: atom_id res chain seq x y z
N MET A 1 -4.03 20.43 -20.70
CA MET A 1 -2.86 21.35 -20.70
C MET A 1 -1.70 20.60 -20.06
N PRO A 2 -0.59 20.36 -20.78
CA PRO A 2 0.60 19.75 -20.18
C PRO A 2 1.28 20.74 -19.23
N LEU A 3 1.69 20.27 -18.06
CA LEU A 3 2.52 21.00 -17.10
C LEU A 3 4.01 20.67 -17.29
N TRP A 4 4.32 19.44 -17.66
CA TRP A 4 5.66 19.04 -18.13
C TRP A 4 5.59 18.02 -19.25
N ASN A 5 6.68 17.92 -20.00
CA ASN A 5 6.81 16.99 -21.11
C ASN A 5 7.20 15.59 -20.61
N TRP A 6 6.74 14.59 -21.34
CA TRP A 6 7.14 13.21 -21.10
C TRP A 6 8.64 13.02 -21.34
N ALA A 7 9.27 12.20 -20.51
CA ALA A 7 10.65 11.76 -20.69
C ALA A 7 10.79 10.26 -20.38
N PRO A 8 11.62 9.49 -21.13
CA PRO A 8 11.71 8.04 -20.98
C PRO A 8 11.99 7.56 -19.56
N TRP A 9 12.76 8.33 -18.79
CA TRP A 9 13.12 7.96 -17.42
C TRP A 9 11.90 7.92 -16.48
N GLN A 10 10.82 8.64 -16.80
CA GLN A 10 9.62 8.73 -15.97
C GLN A 10 8.90 7.39 -15.86
N LEU A 11 9.04 6.50 -16.85
CA LEU A 11 8.47 5.15 -16.83
C LEU A 11 9.06 4.28 -15.72
N TYR A 12 10.33 4.47 -15.37
CA TYR A 12 10.97 3.69 -14.31
C TYR A 12 10.38 3.98 -12.92
N VAL A 13 9.79 5.17 -12.71
CA VAL A 13 9.22 5.55 -11.41
C VAL A 13 8.04 4.65 -11.03
N PRO A 14 6.93 4.57 -11.79
CA PRO A 14 5.85 3.64 -11.48
C PRO A 14 6.30 2.19 -11.62
N LEU A 15 7.18 1.85 -12.56
CA LEU A 15 7.68 0.47 -12.71
C LEU A 15 8.31 -0.03 -11.40
N VAL A 16 9.27 0.72 -10.85
CA VAL A 16 9.94 0.36 -9.59
C VAL A 16 9.01 0.47 -8.40
N ALA A 17 8.16 1.52 -8.33
CA ALA A 17 7.25 1.72 -7.21
C ALA A 17 6.12 0.70 -7.14
N MET A 18 5.70 0.13 -8.28
CA MET A 18 4.60 -0.82 -8.33
C MET A 18 4.93 -2.17 -7.69
N LEU A 19 6.20 -2.58 -7.68
CA LEU A 19 6.61 -3.80 -7.00
C LEU A 19 6.28 -3.76 -5.48
N PRO A 20 6.79 -2.79 -4.69
CA PRO A 20 6.41 -2.71 -3.28
C PRO A 20 4.92 -2.43 -3.09
N VAL A 21 4.24 -1.68 -3.98
CA VAL A 21 2.77 -1.52 -3.92
C VAL A 21 2.06 -2.87 -3.99
N CYS A 22 2.40 -3.73 -4.96
CA CYS A 22 1.78 -5.04 -5.13
C CYS A 22 2.07 -5.97 -3.94
N LEU A 23 3.30 -5.95 -3.42
CA LEU A 23 3.66 -6.72 -2.22
C LEU A 23 2.90 -6.24 -0.98
N ILE A 24 2.79 -4.92 -0.78
CA ILE A 24 2.02 -4.34 0.33
C ILE A 24 0.55 -4.78 0.23
N LEU A 25 -0.07 -4.69 -0.94
CA LEU A 25 -1.46 -5.10 -1.15
C LEU A 25 -1.64 -6.60 -0.85
N ALA A 26 -0.78 -7.47 -1.37
CA ALA A 26 -0.88 -8.91 -1.15
C ALA A 26 -0.67 -9.30 0.33
N LEU A 27 0.22 -8.61 1.05
CA LEU A 27 0.47 -8.82 2.47
C LEU A 27 -0.60 -8.18 3.38
N ALA A 28 -1.34 -7.18 2.89
CA ALA A 28 -2.32 -6.44 3.68
C ALA A 28 -3.76 -6.94 3.52
N ILE A 29 -4.18 -7.25 2.29
CA ILE A 29 -5.57 -7.61 1.99
C ILE A 29 -5.96 -8.86 2.76
N ALA A 30 -7.13 -8.82 3.38
CA ALA A 30 -7.72 -9.92 4.15
C ALA A 30 -6.88 -10.44 5.33
N ARG A 31 -5.85 -9.71 5.80
CA ARG A 31 -5.21 -9.98 7.10
C ARG A 31 -5.99 -9.28 8.21
N PRO A 32 -5.99 -9.83 9.44
CA PRO A 32 -6.43 -9.10 10.61
C PRO A 32 -5.63 -7.81 10.77
N ASN A 33 -6.31 -6.67 10.84
CA ASN A 33 -5.72 -5.38 11.12
C ASN A 33 -6.73 -4.50 11.89
N PRO A 34 -6.66 -4.47 13.23
CA PRO A 34 -7.59 -3.68 14.04
C PRO A 34 -7.38 -2.17 13.88
N PHE A 35 -6.18 -1.74 13.44
CA PHE A 35 -5.82 -0.32 13.34
C PHE A 35 -6.38 0.36 12.10
N SER A 36 -6.89 -0.37 11.10
CA SER A 36 -7.33 0.24 9.84
C SER A 36 -8.67 -0.32 9.35
N PHE A 37 -8.99 0.00 8.10
CA PHE A 37 -10.09 -0.57 7.35
C PHE A 37 -9.49 -1.51 6.28
N GLY A 38 -10.27 -2.49 5.82
CA GLY A 38 -9.80 -3.50 4.86
C GLY A 38 -9.10 -4.71 5.50
N GLY A 39 -8.91 -4.73 6.81
CA GLY A 39 -8.58 -5.94 7.55
C GLY A 39 -9.79 -6.88 7.67
N ALA A 40 -9.55 -8.19 7.67
CA ALA A 40 -10.58 -9.21 7.87
C ALA A 40 -10.32 -9.98 9.16
N LEU A 41 -11.38 -10.41 9.85
CA LEU A 41 -11.27 -11.22 11.08
C LEU A 41 -10.40 -10.55 12.16
N ASN A 42 -10.59 -9.25 12.40
CA ASN A 42 -9.75 -8.45 13.32
C ASN A 42 -9.67 -9.02 14.74
N ALA A 43 -10.65 -9.80 15.19
CA ALA A 43 -10.62 -10.51 16.47
C ALA A 43 -9.49 -11.56 16.56
N LYS A 44 -8.95 -12.02 15.42
CA LYS A 44 -7.82 -12.96 15.33
C LYS A 44 -6.46 -12.25 15.19
N PHE A 45 -6.41 -10.93 15.37
CA PHE A 45 -5.14 -10.21 15.28
C PHE A 45 -4.21 -10.62 16.43
N ASP A 46 -3.04 -11.14 16.06
CA ASP A 46 -1.97 -11.50 17.00
C ASP A 46 -0.89 -10.40 16.98
N PRO A 47 -0.77 -9.58 18.04
CA PRO A 47 0.23 -8.51 18.11
C PRO A 47 1.68 -9.03 18.20
N ALA A 48 1.90 -10.31 18.56
CA ALA A 48 3.22 -10.94 18.50
C ALA A 48 3.62 -11.34 17.07
N ARG A 49 2.65 -11.45 16.16
CA ARG A 49 2.85 -11.76 14.73
C ARG A 49 2.15 -10.73 13.83
N PRO A 50 2.51 -9.43 13.94
CA PRO A 50 1.79 -8.34 13.31
C PRO A 50 1.92 -8.31 11.78
N GLY A 51 2.89 -9.02 11.20
CA GLY A 51 3.19 -8.99 9.77
C GLY A 51 3.39 -7.55 9.27
N ILE A 52 2.74 -7.18 8.16
CA ILE A 52 2.87 -5.85 7.56
C ILE A 52 2.39 -4.71 8.47
N VAL A 53 1.51 -4.99 9.44
CA VAL A 53 1.02 -3.99 10.41
C VAL A 53 2.16 -3.45 11.27
N ARG A 54 3.27 -4.21 11.41
CA ARG A 54 4.47 -3.71 12.07
C ARG A 54 5.04 -2.47 11.38
N LEU A 55 5.09 -2.49 10.05
CA LEU A 55 5.70 -1.43 9.27
C LEU A 55 4.77 -0.22 9.20
N HIS A 56 3.49 -0.46 8.99
CA HIS A 56 2.50 0.59 8.87
C HIS A 56 1.12 0.10 9.31
N CYS A 57 0.45 0.85 10.19
CA CYS A 57 -0.91 0.52 10.63
C CYS A 57 -1.93 0.54 9.48
N HIS A 58 -1.65 1.31 8.43
CA HIS A 58 -2.58 1.54 7.30
C HIS A 58 -1.93 1.15 5.96
N PRO A 59 -1.61 -0.13 5.73
CA PRO A 59 -0.83 -0.55 4.57
C PRO A 59 -1.54 -0.28 3.24
N LEU A 60 -2.88 -0.40 3.17
CA LEU A 60 -3.65 -0.13 1.95
C LEU A 60 -3.61 1.36 1.55
N LEU A 61 -3.71 2.26 2.53
CA LEU A 61 -3.58 3.70 2.30
C LEU A 61 -2.14 4.06 1.89
N LEU A 62 -1.13 3.39 2.47
CA LEU A 62 0.25 3.54 2.05
C LEU A 62 0.45 3.10 0.59
N ALA A 63 -0.10 1.94 0.21
CA ALA A 63 -0.06 1.47 -1.17
C ALA A 63 -0.72 2.45 -2.15
N LEU A 64 -1.89 3.01 -1.79
CA LEU A 64 -2.58 4.01 -2.59
C LEU A 64 -1.77 5.31 -2.73
N ALA A 65 -1.15 5.79 -1.64
CA ALA A 65 -0.32 6.98 -1.66
C ALA A 65 0.90 6.80 -2.59
N LEU A 66 1.61 5.66 -2.45
CA LEU A 66 2.76 5.31 -3.29
C LEU A 66 2.37 5.16 -4.76
N TRP A 67 1.25 4.49 -5.04
CA TRP A 67 0.73 4.35 -6.40
C TRP A 67 0.44 5.71 -7.02
N ALA A 68 -0.31 6.57 -6.31
CA ALA A 68 -0.73 7.85 -6.82
C ALA A 68 0.46 8.78 -7.10
N THR A 69 1.41 8.88 -6.16
CA THR A 69 2.59 9.73 -6.34
C THR A 69 3.50 9.23 -7.45
N ALA A 70 3.67 7.91 -7.58
CA ALA A 70 4.50 7.35 -8.65
C ALA A 70 3.89 7.56 -10.04
N HIS A 71 2.56 7.40 -10.17
CA HIS A 71 1.88 7.57 -11.46
C HIS A 71 1.70 9.05 -11.85
N ALA A 72 1.76 9.98 -10.90
CA ALA A 72 1.79 11.41 -11.24
C ALA A 72 2.97 11.77 -12.14
N VAL A 73 4.14 11.12 -11.98
CA VAL A 73 5.40 11.49 -12.66
C VAL A 73 5.34 11.38 -14.19
N PRO A 74 4.94 10.25 -14.79
CA PRO A 74 4.80 10.15 -16.26
C PRO A 74 3.57 10.86 -16.82
N ASN A 75 2.60 11.24 -15.97
CA ASN A 75 1.32 11.84 -16.37
C ASN A 75 1.29 13.35 -16.10
N GLY A 76 2.10 14.09 -16.85
CA GLY A 76 2.38 15.51 -16.61
C GLY A 76 1.31 16.51 -17.05
N ASP A 77 0.07 16.10 -17.33
CA ASP A 77 -1.02 17.03 -17.62
C ASP A 77 -1.92 17.30 -16.41
N LEU A 78 -2.61 18.43 -16.48
CA LEU A 78 -3.41 18.94 -15.36
C LEU A 78 -4.50 17.96 -14.90
N ALA A 79 -5.14 17.20 -15.79
CA ALA A 79 -6.25 16.33 -15.43
C ALA A 79 -5.75 15.13 -14.60
N HIS A 80 -4.69 14.47 -15.07
CA HIS A 80 -4.08 13.37 -14.32
C HIS A 80 -3.49 13.84 -13.00
N LEU A 81 -2.90 15.03 -12.95
CA LEU A 81 -2.37 15.55 -11.70
C LEU A 81 -3.44 15.86 -10.67
N ILE A 82 -4.58 16.43 -11.08
CA ILE A 82 -5.72 16.59 -10.18
C ILE A 82 -6.12 15.22 -9.62
N LEU A 83 -6.27 14.21 -10.48
CA LEU A 83 -6.64 12.85 -10.06
C LEU A 83 -5.65 12.24 -9.05
N PHE A 84 -4.37 12.18 -9.40
CA PHE A 84 -3.33 11.55 -8.57
C PHE A 84 -3.07 12.34 -7.28
N CYS A 85 -3.05 13.68 -7.33
CA CYS A 85 -2.94 14.49 -6.12
C CYS A 85 -4.14 14.30 -5.21
N THR A 86 -5.37 14.24 -5.74
CA THR A 86 -6.56 13.93 -4.94
C THR A 86 -6.43 12.58 -4.24
N PHE A 87 -6.01 11.53 -4.94
CA PHE A 87 -5.79 10.22 -4.31
C PHE A 87 -4.66 10.23 -3.28
N ALA A 88 -3.54 10.90 -3.55
CA ALA A 88 -2.43 11.02 -2.61
C ALA A 88 -2.86 11.78 -1.33
N ILE A 89 -3.55 12.90 -1.48
CA ILE A 89 -4.10 13.69 -0.37
C ILE A 89 -5.11 12.86 0.41
N PHE A 90 -6.03 12.19 -0.28
CA PHE A 90 -7.02 11.29 0.33
C PHE A 90 -6.33 10.19 1.14
N ALA A 91 -5.29 9.55 0.60
CA ALA A 91 -4.57 8.49 1.27
C ALA A 91 -3.87 8.98 2.55
N ILE A 92 -3.20 10.13 2.48
CA ILE A 92 -2.47 10.73 3.60
C ILE A 92 -3.44 11.23 4.68
N LEU A 93 -4.49 11.97 4.30
CA LEU A 93 -5.49 12.46 5.25
C LEU A 93 -6.31 11.32 5.83
N GLY A 94 -6.69 10.35 5.00
CA GLY A 94 -7.40 9.14 5.40
C GLY A 94 -6.62 8.35 6.44
N THR A 95 -5.30 8.26 6.30
CA THR A 95 -4.41 7.63 7.30
C THR A 95 -4.59 8.30 8.66
N ARG A 96 -4.44 9.62 8.73
CA ARG A 96 -4.58 10.38 9.99
C ARG A 96 -5.99 10.30 10.57
N LEU A 97 -7.01 10.35 9.72
CA LEU A 97 -8.41 10.32 10.16
C LEU A 97 -8.79 8.96 10.72
N VAL A 98 -8.41 7.88 10.03
CA VAL A 98 -8.69 6.51 10.46
C VAL A 98 -7.92 6.19 11.74
N ASP A 99 -6.65 6.60 11.83
CA ASP A 99 -5.85 6.42 13.04
C ASP A 99 -6.50 7.07 14.27
N ARG A 100 -6.86 8.35 14.15
CA ARG A 100 -7.56 9.10 15.22
C ARG A 100 -8.91 8.48 15.58
N ARG A 101 -9.66 8.01 14.57
CA ARG A 101 -10.94 7.34 14.78
C ARG A 101 -10.74 6.03 15.56
N ARG A 102 -9.76 5.21 15.18
CA ARG A 102 -9.46 3.93 15.86
C ARG A 102 -8.93 4.12 17.27
N GLN A 103 -8.11 5.14 17.51
CA GLN A 103 -7.70 5.52 18.86
C GLN A 103 -8.91 5.84 19.76
N ARG A 104 -9.91 6.57 19.22
CA ARG A 104 -11.14 6.89 19.96
C ARG A 104 -12.04 5.67 20.19
N GLU A 105 -12.20 4.81 19.19
CA GLU A 105 -13.06 3.63 19.26
C GLU A 105 -12.50 2.53 20.17
N MET A 106 -11.18 2.33 20.17
CA MET A 106 -10.52 1.26 20.92
C MET A 106 -10.04 1.71 22.31
N GLY A 107 -9.90 3.02 22.55
CA GLY A 107 -9.38 3.59 23.79
C GLY A 107 -7.99 3.03 24.14
N ASP A 108 -7.79 2.65 25.40
CA ASP A 108 -6.51 2.15 25.92
C ASP A 108 -6.01 0.89 25.20
N THR A 109 -6.92 0.08 24.66
CA THR A 109 -6.59 -1.11 23.88
C THR A 109 -5.74 -0.77 22.66
N TRP A 110 -5.96 0.40 22.05
CA TRP A 110 -5.15 0.86 20.92
C TRP A 110 -3.68 1.01 21.31
N GLN A 111 -3.42 1.66 22.45
CA GLN A 111 -2.05 1.90 22.94
C GLN A 111 -1.38 0.61 23.35
N MET A 112 -2.11 -0.27 24.05
CA MET A 112 -1.62 -1.59 24.44
C MET A 112 -1.18 -2.40 23.21
N LEU A 113 -2.07 -2.61 22.24
CA LEU A 113 -1.74 -3.35 21.01
C LEU A 113 -0.62 -2.69 20.22
N ARG A 114 -0.64 -1.36 20.08
CA ARG A 114 0.40 -0.64 19.34
C ARG A 114 1.77 -0.84 19.99
N SER A 115 1.83 -0.81 21.32
CA SER A 115 3.06 -1.03 22.07
C SER A 115 3.59 -2.46 21.92
N GLU A 116 2.72 -3.47 21.92
CA GLU A 116 3.10 -4.87 21.71
C GLU A 116 3.63 -5.10 20.30
N VAL A 117 2.94 -4.57 19.28
CA VAL A 117 3.42 -4.59 17.89
C VAL A 117 4.80 -3.93 17.79
N ALA A 118 5.01 -2.78 18.45
CA ALA A 118 6.27 -2.06 18.39
C ALA A 118 7.46 -2.84 19.00
N ARG A 119 7.20 -3.73 19.97
CA ARG A 119 8.23 -4.57 20.63
C ARG A 119 8.71 -5.75 19.80
N THR A 120 7.98 -6.15 18.75
CA THR A 120 8.41 -7.24 17.86
C THR A 120 9.69 -6.83 17.08
N PRO A 121 10.35 -7.70 16.29
CA PRO A 121 11.38 -7.30 15.31
C PRO A 121 10.79 -6.79 13.98
N LEU A 122 11.41 -5.79 13.33
CA LEU A 122 10.88 -5.20 12.08
C LEU A 122 10.69 -6.26 11.00
N TRP A 123 11.64 -7.20 10.90
CA TRP A 123 11.56 -8.36 10.04
C TRP A 123 11.26 -9.63 10.82
N PRO A 124 10.31 -10.46 10.36
CA PRO A 124 10.01 -11.70 11.03
C PRO A 124 11.24 -12.62 10.96
N PRO A 125 11.55 -13.37 12.04
CA PRO A 125 12.68 -14.29 12.06
C PRO A 125 12.51 -15.45 11.07
N SER A 126 11.27 -15.76 10.69
CA SER A 126 10.92 -16.78 9.71
C SER A 126 9.68 -16.35 8.93
N LEU A 127 9.66 -16.59 7.62
CA LEU A 127 8.46 -16.46 6.80
C LEU A 127 7.55 -17.66 7.03
N THR A 128 6.27 -17.40 7.28
CA THR A 128 5.26 -18.47 7.32
C THR A 128 4.87 -18.89 5.90
N GLY A 129 4.23 -20.06 5.74
CA GLY A 129 3.71 -20.49 4.44
C GLY A 129 2.69 -19.51 3.85
N ASP A 130 1.87 -18.86 4.69
CA ASP A 130 0.94 -17.80 4.25
C ASP A 130 1.70 -16.55 3.76
N ASP A 131 2.76 -16.14 4.47
CA ASP A 131 3.56 -14.99 4.04
C ASP A 131 4.25 -15.27 2.69
N ALA A 132 4.80 -16.48 2.51
CA ALA A 132 5.40 -16.90 1.25
C ALA A 132 4.37 -16.91 0.09
N LEU A 133 3.19 -17.48 0.33
CA LEU A 133 2.09 -17.48 -0.65
C LEU A 133 1.69 -16.07 -1.07
N ARG A 134 1.58 -15.14 -0.10
CA ARG A 134 1.24 -13.74 -0.36
C ARG A 134 2.34 -12.99 -1.10
N LEU A 135 3.60 -13.24 -0.78
CA LEU A 135 4.73 -12.66 -1.52
C LEU A 135 4.69 -13.13 -2.99
N VAL A 136 4.49 -14.42 -3.23
CA VAL A 136 4.31 -14.96 -4.59
C VAL A 136 3.10 -14.34 -5.27
N ALA A 137 1.97 -14.20 -4.57
CA ALA A 137 0.79 -13.53 -5.12
C ALA A 137 1.06 -12.06 -5.48
N GLY A 138 1.83 -11.33 -4.68
CA GLY A 138 2.24 -9.96 -4.97
C GLY A 138 3.17 -9.86 -6.19
N LEU A 139 4.09 -10.81 -6.35
CA LEU A 139 4.95 -10.91 -7.54
C LEU A 139 4.13 -11.23 -8.80
N LEU A 140 3.19 -12.17 -8.70
CA LEU A 140 2.27 -12.52 -9.79
C LEU A 140 1.38 -11.34 -10.16
N LEU A 141 0.85 -10.60 -9.17
CA LEU A 141 0.07 -9.39 -9.40
C LEU A 141 0.90 -8.34 -10.15
N TYR A 142 2.14 -8.10 -9.73
CA TYR A 142 3.03 -7.16 -10.41
C TYR A 142 3.29 -7.56 -11.88
N ALA A 143 3.64 -8.83 -12.13
CA ALA A 143 3.86 -9.33 -13.49
C ALA A 143 2.58 -9.26 -14.35
N THR A 144 1.43 -9.60 -13.76
CA THR A 144 0.13 -9.55 -14.44
C THR A 144 -0.24 -8.12 -14.81
N LEU A 145 -0.02 -7.16 -13.89
CA LEU A 145 -0.30 -5.74 -14.17
C LEU A 145 0.62 -5.22 -15.28
N ILE A 146 1.90 -5.57 -15.30
CA ILE A 146 2.80 -5.20 -16.42
C ILE A 146 2.24 -5.73 -17.75
N TRP A 147 1.84 -6.99 -17.78
CA TRP A 147 1.35 -7.65 -18.99
C TRP A 147 0.00 -7.08 -19.46
N LEU A 148 -0.91 -6.78 -18.54
CA LEU A 148 -2.24 -6.23 -18.86
C LEU A 148 -2.26 -4.72 -19.07
N HIS A 149 -1.23 -3.99 -18.65
CA HIS A 149 -1.21 -2.53 -18.74
C HIS A 149 -1.46 -1.99 -20.16
N PRO A 150 -0.90 -2.55 -21.25
CA PRO A 150 -1.21 -2.11 -22.60
C PRO A 150 -2.68 -2.33 -22.97
N ALA A 151 -3.29 -3.42 -22.50
CA ALA A 151 -4.68 -3.75 -22.79
C ALA A 151 -5.68 -2.91 -21.96
N LEU A 152 -5.35 -2.60 -20.70
CA LEU A 152 -6.22 -1.89 -19.79
C LEU A 152 -6.07 -0.36 -19.87
N ILE A 153 -4.85 0.13 -20.07
CA ILE A 153 -4.49 1.55 -20.00
C ILE A 153 -4.14 2.10 -21.40
N GLY A 154 -3.82 1.22 -22.35
CA GLY A 154 -3.49 1.62 -23.73
C GLY A 154 -2.02 1.98 -23.96
N VAL A 155 -1.15 1.82 -22.96
CA VAL A 155 0.29 2.16 -23.05
C VAL A 155 1.18 1.06 -22.47
N SER A 156 2.39 0.90 -23.00
CA SER A 156 3.40 0.01 -22.42
C SER A 156 3.99 0.61 -21.13
N PRO A 157 4.07 -0.15 -20.03
CA PRO A 157 4.77 0.28 -18.82
C PRO A 157 6.29 -0.02 -18.90
N LEU A 158 6.74 -0.73 -19.93
CA LEU A 158 8.14 -1.04 -20.19
C LEU A 158 8.73 -0.04 -21.21
N PRO A 159 9.99 0.39 -21.02
CA PRO A 159 10.69 1.33 -21.89
C PRO A 159 11.00 0.77 -23.28
#